data_AF-A0A3B5L0V1-F1
#
_entry.id   AF-A0A3B5L0V1-F1
#
_cell.length_a   1.000
_cell.length_b   1.000
_cell.length_c   1.000
_cell.angle_alpha   90.00
_cell.angle_beta   90.00
_cell.angle_gamma   90.00
#
_symmetry.space_group_name_H-M   'P 1'
#
loop_
_entity.id
_entity.type
_entity.pdbx_description
1 polymer ?
#
loop_
_entity_poly.entity_id
_entity_poly.type
_entity_poly.pdbx_seq_one_letter_code
_entity_poly.pdbx_strand_id
1 'polypeptide(L)'
;PNRHNDSGDETPVPQEDRALTQGALHSLATKLEDLSTCNELIGKHGAALQRSLSELEDLRGPTEGTDKVKAVNERATLFRITSNAMINACRDFLDVAESHSRRWQKALHYEREQRHHLEETIEQLAKQHNSLERAWRENPTSYTGETSLDENEEAEFFDAMEDAPSFITVTTTGNIRHKGSSYVKYIYIFCYLKDTSGTNQMQLRRTRRSRIPDKPNYSLNLWSIMKNCIGKDLSKIPMPVNFNEPLSMLQRLTEDLEYSELLDRAARCDSSLDQMCLVAAFSVSSYSTTVHRTAKPFNPLLGETYELDRLEEYGYRSISEQVSHHPPAAAHHVASERGWTLWQHITIDSKFRGKYISVMPLGNIHLQFHSSGNHYVWSKVTSTVHNIIVGKLWIDQSGDIDIVNTTTKDTCRLKFSPYSYFSREIPRKVTGVVEDGEGTAHYILSGTWDDKMESAKIVESSRGCGGSEGKQKTVYQTLQPKLLWKKYPLPDNAENMHYFSALALTLNEPEEGVAPTDSRLRPDQRLMEVGLWDEANIEKQRLEDHQRMERKRREAQANQSTCRQDVESYQPVWFEKRTDENTGESSYMYRGGYWEAKERQDWSHCPEIF
;
A
#
# COMPACT_ATOMS: atom_id res chain seq x y z
N PRO A 1 -37.56 7.70 -39.41
CA PRO A 1 -37.95 6.34 -39.00
C PRO A 1 -36.78 5.36 -39.27
N ASN A 2 -35.98 4.90 -38.31
CA ASN A 2 -36.26 4.48 -36.94
C ASN A 2 -35.07 4.81 -36.03
N ARG A 3 -35.37 5.30 -34.82
CA ARG A 3 -34.44 5.35 -33.69
C ARG A 3 -34.47 3.98 -33.00
N HIS A 4 -33.32 3.35 -32.78
CA HIS A 4 -33.18 2.34 -31.74
C HIS A 4 -32.43 2.97 -30.57
N ASN A 5 -33.15 3.11 -29.45
CA ASN A 5 -32.60 3.41 -28.14
C ASN A 5 -31.86 2.16 -27.64
N ASP A 6 -30.60 2.33 -27.27
CA ASP A 6 -29.83 1.35 -26.51
C ASP A 6 -29.83 1.81 -25.05
N SER A 7 -30.81 1.30 -24.28
CA SER A 7 -30.87 1.46 -22.84
C SER A 7 -30.26 0.20 -22.21
N GLY A 8 -29.01 0.32 -21.74
CA GLY A 8 -28.39 -0.65 -20.85
C GLY A 8 -29.10 -0.64 -19.51
N ASP A 9 -30.14 -1.45 -19.40
CA ASP A 9 -30.78 -1.79 -18.12
C ASP A 9 -29.93 -2.90 -17.48
N GLU A 10 -29.25 -2.57 -16.39
CA GLU A 10 -28.65 -3.56 -15.50
C GLU A 10 -29.78 -4.45 -14.99
N THR A 11 -29.90 -5.67 -15.53
CA THR A 11 -30.81 -6.67 -14.98
C THR A 11 -30.36 -6.99 -13.55
N PRO A 12 -31.20 -6.71 -12.54
CA PRO A 12 -30.92 -7.19 -11.19
C PRO A 12 -30.96 -8.71 -11.23
N VAL A 13 -30.10 -9.37 -10.45
CA VAL A 13 -30.23 -10.81 -10.16
C VAL A 13 -31.71 -11.11 -9.87
N PRO A 14 -32.37 -12.06 -10.57
CA PRO A 14 -33.81 -12.25 -10.42
C PRO A 14 -34.15 -12.50 -8.96
N GLN A 15 -34.97 -11.62 -8.38
CA GLN A 15 -35.47 -11.73 -7.01
C GLN A 15 -36.17 -13.08 -6.76
N GLU A 16 -36.59 -13.76 -7.83
CA GLU A 16 -37.13 -15.12 -7.83
C GLU A 16 -36.12 -16.19 -7.38
N ASP A 17 -34.84 -16.14 -7.80
CA ASP A 17 -33.86 -17.19 -7.48
C ASP A 17 -33.47 -17.20 -5.99
N ARG A 18 -33.43 -16.01 -5.37
CA ARG A 18 -33.16 -15.88 -3.93
C ARG A 18 -34.31 -16.43 -3.07
N ALA A 19 -35.55 -16.17 -3.47
CA ALA A 19 -36.75 -16.69 -2.82
C ALA A 19 -36.88 -18.22 -2.99
N LEU A 20 -36.54 -18.74 -4.17
CA LEU A 20 -36.53 -20.18 -4.47
C LEU A 20 -35.47 -20.94 -3.65
N THR A 21 -34.28 -20.34 -3.46
CA THR A 21 -33.19 -20.95 -2.67
C THR A 21 -33.52 -20.96 -1.18
N GLN A 22 -34.14 -19.90 -0.65
CA GLN A 22 -34.63 -19.87 0.73
C GLN A 22 -35.75 -20.88 0.98
N GLY A 23 -36.69 -21.05 0.04
CA GLY A 23 -37.74 -22.07 0.13
C GLY A 23 -37.21 -23.51 0.13
N ALA A 24 -36.17 -23.79 -0.67
CA ALA A 24 -35.50 -25.09 -0.69
C ALA A 24 -34.81 -25.43 0.64
N LEU A 25 -34.09 -24.46 1.21
CA LEU A 25 -33.42 -24.61 2.50
C LEU A 25 -34.42 -24.82 3.63
N HIS A 26 -35.56 -24.12 3.59
CA HIS A 26 -36.63 -24.29 4.58
C HIS A 26 -37.24 -25.70 4.52
N SER A 27 -37.53 -26.22 3.32
CA SER A 27 -38.06 -27.57 3.12
C SER A 27 -37.11 -28.66 3.66
N LEU A 28 -35.80 -28.54 3.38
CA LEU A 28 -34.80 -29.46 3.90
C LEU A 28 -34.65 -29.38 5.42
N ALA A 29 -34.71 -28.19 6.00
CA ALA A 29 -34.65 -28.00 7.44
C ALA A 29 -35.82 -28.68 8.15
N THR A 30 -37.05 -28.52 7.64
CA THR A 30 -38.23 -29.20 8.20
C THR A 30 -38.10 -30.72 8.16
N LYS A 31 -37.62 -31.29 7.05
CA LYS A 31 -37.40 -32.75 6.96
C LYS A 31 -36.28 -33.25 7.85
N LEU A 32 -35.27 -32.42 8.12
CA LEU A 32 -34.22 -32.75 9.08
C LEU A 32 -34.74 -32.76 10.52
N GLU A 33 -35.65 -31.85 10.88
CA GLU A 33 -36.33 -31.84 12.18
C GLU A 33 -37.20 -33.09 12.39
N ASP A 34 -37.95 -33.52 11.37
CA ASP A 34 -38.73 -34.77 11.38
C ASP A 34 -37.83 -35.99 11.66
N LEU A 35 -36.67 -36.03 10.99
CA LEU A 35 -35.69 -37.11 11.13
C LEU A 35 -35.03 -37.09 12.52
N SER A 36 -34.70 -35.91 13.04
CA SER A 36 -34.18 -35.74 14.41
C SER A 36 -35.18 -36.26 15.45
N THR A 37 -36.45 -35.90 15.28
CA THR A 37 -37.54 -36.34 16.17
C THR A 37 -37.70 -37.86 16.14
N CYS A 38 -37.68 -38.48 14.95
CA CYS A 38 -37.73 -39.93 14.81
C CYS A 38 -36.50 -40.62 15.43
N ASN A 39 -35.32 -40.02 15.30
CA ASN A 39 -34.08 -40.52 15.88
C ASN A 39 -34.07 -40.50 17.42
N GLU A 40 -34.66 -39.47 18.04
CA GLU A 40 -34.83 -39.47 19.49
C GLU A 40 -35.83 -40.53 19.97
N LEU A 41 -36.94 -40.69 19.24
CA LEU A 41 -37.97 -41.67 19.58
C LEU A 41 -37.44 -43.10 19.46
N ILE A 42 -36.75 -43.43 18.37
CA ILE A 42 -36.17 -44.78 18.19
C ILE A 42 -35.15 -45.09 19.29
N GLY A 43 -34.36 -44.10 19.73
CA GLY A 43 -33.46 -44.24 20.88
C GLY A 43 -34.21 -44.53 22.19
N LYS A 44 -35.26 -43.76 22.50
CA LYS A 44 -36.09 -43.94 23.71
C LYS A 44 -36.81 -45.30 23.73
N HIS A 45 -37.45 -45.67 22.62
CA HIS A 45 -38.17 -46.94 22.51
C HIS A 45 -37.21 -48.14 22.48
N GLY A 46 -36.04 -48.00 21.84
CA GLY A 46 -35.00 -49.02 21.83
C GLY A 46 -34.46 -49.29 23.24
N ALA A 47 -34.13 -48.25 24.00
CA ALA A 47 -33.68 -48.38 25.38
C ALA A 47 -34.77 -48.96 26.31
N ALA A 48 -36.04 -48.61 26.09
CA ALA A 48 -37.15 -49.18 26.85
C ALA A 48 -37.35 -50.68 26.54
N LEU A 49 -37.27 -51.07 25.27
CA LEU A 49 -37.33 -52.47 24.85
C LEU A 49 -36.16 -53.27 25.44
N GLN A 50 -34.94 -52.74 25.35
CA GLN A 50 -33.74 -53.40 25.89
C GLN A 50 -33.85 -53.67 27.39
N ARG A 51 -34.30 -52.68 28.19
CA ARG A 51 -34.56 -52.87 29.63
C ARG A 51 -35.56 -53.99 29.91
N SER A 52 -36.61 -54.07 29.09
CA SER A 52 -37.67 -55.07 29.25
C SER A 52 -37.21 -56.48 28.92
N LEU A 53 -36.33 -56.59 27.92
CA LEU A 53 -35.69 -57.84 27.56
C LEU A 53 -34.76 -58.31 28.70
N SER A 54 -33.96 -57.41 29.27
CA SER A 54 -33.11 -57.73 30.42
C SER A 54 -33.93 -58.15 31.66
N GLU A 55 -35.03 -57.46 31.96
CA GLU A 55 -35.95 -57.83 33.05
C GLU A 55 -36.65 -59.19 32.84
N LEU A 56 -36.76 -59.64 31.59
CA LEU A 56 -37.28 -60.96 31.21
C LEU A 56 -36.20 -62.04 31.37
N GLU A 57 -34.95 -61.74 31.03
CA GLU A 57 -33.80 -62.66 31.17
C GLU A 57 -33.50 -63.00 32.65
N ASP A 58 -33.79 -62.09 33.58
CA ASP A 58 -33.57 -62.28 35.03
C ASP A 58 -34.67 -63.12 35.75
N LEU A 59 -35.61 -63.73 35.03
CA LEU A 59 -36.71 -64.51 35.63
C LEU A 59 -36.25 -65.86 36.23
N ARG A 60 -36.60 -66.11 37.50
CA ARG A 60 -36.31 -67.37 38.21
C ARG A 60 -37.53 -68.26 38.53
N GLY A 61 -38.74 -67.94 38.04
CA GLY A 61 -39.95 -68.76 38.29
C GLY A 61 -41.06 -68.64 37.23
N PRO A 62 -41.98 -69.63 37.12
CA PRO A 62 -42.88 -69.78 35.96
C PRO A 62 -44.12 -68.86 35.96
N THR A 63 -44.53 -68.33 37.11
CA THR A 63 -45.78 -67.55 37.27
C THR A 63 -45.62 -66.04 37.07
N GLU A 64 -44.39 -65.50 37.00
CA GLU A 64 -44.12 -64.08 36.74
C GLU A 64 -43.81 -63.75 35.26
N GLY A 65 -43.76 -64.77 34.40
CA GLY A 65 -43.31 -64.63 33.01
C GLY A 65 -44.35 -64.01 32.06
N THR A 66 -45.64 -64.25 32.28
CA THR A 66 -46.68 -63.86 31.31
C THR A 66 -46.86 -62.35 31.17
N ASP A 67 -46.84 -61.60 32.27
CA ASP A 67 -47.01 -60.15 32.25
C ASP A 67 -45.78 -59.42 31.71
N LYS A 68 -44.57 -59.95 32.01
CA LYS A 68 -43.32 -59.42 31.46
C LYS A 68 -43.17 -59.67 29.96
N VAL A 69 -43.60 -60.85 29.47
CA VAL A 69 -43.66 -61.14 28.03
C VAL A 69 -44.62 -60.18 27.31
N LYS A 70 -45.76 -59.86 27.92
CA LYS A 70 -46.70 -58.88 27.36
C LYS A 70 -46.07 -57.49 27.28
N ALA A 71 -45.38 -57.05 28.32
CA ALA A 71 -44.67 -55.76 28.34
C ALA A 71 -43.55 -55.67 27.28
N VAL A 72 -42.81 -56.76 27.06
CA VAL A 72 -41.82 -56.85 25.98
C VAL A 72 -42.51 -56.73 24.62
N ASN A 73 -43.63 -57.42 24.40
CA ASN A 73 -44.35 -57.38 23.13
C ASN A 73 -44.93 -55.98 22.81
N GLU A 74 -45.44 -55.27 23.83
CA GLU A 74 -45.91 -53.90 23.69
C GLU A 74 -44.76 -52.94 23.33
N ARG A 75 -43.62 -53.05 24.02
CA ARG A 75 -42.45 -52.21 23.77
C ARG A 75 -41.75 -52.54 22.45
N ALA A 76 -41.77 -53.81 22.03
CA ALA A 76 -41.30 -54.24 20.72
C ALA A 76 -42.18 -53.68 19.59
N THR A 77 -43.50 -53.62 19.82
CA THR A 77 -44.44 -53.01 18.88
C THR A 77 -44.20 -51.51 18.74
N LEU A 78 -43.99 -50.80 19.85
CA LEU A 78 -43.66 -49.37 19.83
C LEU A 78 -42.34 -49.12 19.09
N PHE A 79 -41.30 -49.89 19.40
CA PHE A 79 -40.01 -49.79 18.70
C PHE A 79 -40.16 -50.03 17.19
N ARG A 80 -40.93 -51.05 16.78
CA ARG A 80 -41.22 -51.33 15.37
C ARG A 80 -41.93 -50.17 14.67
N ILE A 81 -42.91 -49.55 15.31
CA ILE A 81 -43.63 -48.38 14.77
C ILE A 81 -42.65 -47.21 14.56
N THR A 82 -41.83 -46.91 15.56
CA THR A 82 -40.87 -45.80 15.47
C THR A 82 -39.72 -46.06 14.49
N SER A 83 -39.28 -47.31 14.36
CA SER A 83 -38.29 -47.69 13.34
C SER A 83 -38.84 -47.52 11.92
N ASN A 84 -40.10 -47.89 11.69
CA ASN A 84 -40.76 -47.64 10.39
C ASN A 84 -40.95 -46.14 10.12
N ALA A 85 -41.31 -45.36 11.14
CA ALA A 85 -41.39 -43.90 11.01
C ALA A 85 -40.03 -43.28 10.65
N MET A 86 -38.94 -43.72 11.28
CA MET A 86 -37.58 -43.29 10.96
C MET A 86 -37.18 -43.64 9.52
N ILE A 87 -37.47 -44.86 9.06
CA ILE A 87 -37.18 -45.27 7.68
C ILE A 87 -37.94 -44.39 6.67
N ASN A 88 -39.20 -44.05 6.95
CA ASN A 88 -39.98 -43.17 6.08
C ASN A 88 -39.46 -41.72 6.12
N ALA A 89 -39.12 -41.18 7.29
CA ALA A 89 -38.53 -39.84 7.41
C ALA A 89 -37.18 -39.74 6.66
N CYS A 90 -36.34 -40.78 6.73
CA CYS A 90 -35.11 -40.85 5.94
C CYS A 90 -35.38 -40.85 4.43
N ARG A 91 -36.42 -41.59 3.98
CA ARG A 91 -36.79 -41.62 2.56
C ARG A 91 -37.28 -40.25 2.07
N ASP A 92 -38.17 -39.60 2.84
CA ASP A 92 -38.68 -38.27 2.52
C ASP A 92 -37.55 -37.22 2.44
N PHE A 93 -36.60 -37.27 3.38
CA PHE A 93 -35.46 -36.37 3.37
C PHE A 93 -34.57 -36.59 2.14
N LEU A 94 -34.29 -37.85 1.79
CA LEU A 94 -33.48 -38.20 0.61
C LEU A 94 -34.14 -37.72 -0.69
N ASP A 95 -35.45 -37.89 -0.84
CA ASP A 95 -36.18 -37.45 -2.04
C ASP A 95 -36.12 -35.92 -2.22
N VAL A 96 -36.30 -35.16 -1.13
CA VAL A 96 -36.20 -33.70 -1.14
C VAL A 96 -34.76 -33.25 -1.43
N ALA A 97 -33.76 -33.88 -0.80
CA ALA A 97 -32.35 -33.57 -1.01
C ALA A 97 -31.91 -33.86 -2.45
N GLU A 98 -32.33 -34.96 -3.05
CA GLU A 98 -31.98 -35.30 -4.43
C GLU A 98 -32.60 -34.32 -5.43
N SER A 99 -33.87 -33.95 -5.23
CA SER A 99 -34.58 -32.98 -6.06
C SER A 99 -33.88 -31.61 -6.07
N HIS A 100 -33.48 -31.12 -4.90
CA HIS A 100 -32.76 -29.85 -4.79
C HIS A 100 -31.32 -29.93 -5.31
N SER A 101 -30.61 -31.03 -5.08
CA SER A 101 -29.25 -31.25 -5.58
C SER A 101 -29.16 -31.13 -7.11
N ARG A 102 -30.09 -31.77 -7.84
CA ARG A 102 -30.14 -31.68 -9.31
C ARG A 102 -30.43 -30.25 -9.81
N ARG A 103 -31.25 -29.48 -9.08
CA ARG A 103 -31.56 -28.09 -9.42
C ARG A 103 -30.35 -27.17 -9.17
N TRP A 104 -29.68 -27.32 -8.05
CA TRP A 104 -28.46 -26.56 -7.73
C TRP A 104 -27.31 -26.88 -8.70
N GLN A 105 -27.16 -28.13 -9.13
CA GLN A 105 -26.17 -28.48 -10.15
C GLN A 105 -26.42 -27.76 -11.48
N LYS A 106 -27.70 -27.63 -11.91
CA LYS A 106 -28.05 -26.88 -13.12
C LYS A 106 -27.82 -25.38 -12.96
N ALA A 107 -28.24 -24.79 -11.85
CA ALA A 107 -28.02 -23.36 -11.58
C ALA A 107 -26.52 -23.02 -11.50
N LEU A 108 -25.73 -23.87 -10.84
CA LEU A 108 -24.27 -23.70 -10.76
C LEU A 108 -23.60 -23.84 -12.12
N HIS A 109 -24.08 -24.73 -12.98
CA HIS A 109 -23.56 -24.88 -14.34
C HIS A 109 -23.87 -23.64 -15.18
N TYR A 110 -25.10 -23.14 -15.09
CA TYR A 110 -25.51 -21.90 -15.76
C TYR A 110 -24.68 -20.68 -15.32
N GLU A 111 -24.46 -20.51 -14.01
CA GLU A 111 -23.58 -19.45 -13.47
C GLU A 111 -22.14 -19.57 -13.98
N ARG A 112 -21.60 -20.80 -14.08
CA ARG A 112 -20.27 -21.03 -14.64
C ARG A 112 -20.18 -20.68 -16.12
N GLU A 113 -21.21 -21.01 -16.90
CA GLU A 113 -21.31 -20.63 -18.31
C GLU A 113 -21.42 -19.11 -18.49
N GLN A 114 -22.25 -18.44 -17.69
CA GLN A 114 -22.35 -16.97 -17.72
C GLN A 114 -21.01 -16.31 -17.38
N ARG A 115 -20.32 -16.79 -16.34
CA ARG A 115 -19.01 -16.28 -15.95
C ARG A 115 -17.99 -16.47 -17.08
N HIS A 116 -17.97 -17.65 -17.71
CA HIS A 116 -17.06 -17.92 -18.81
C HIS A 116 -17.35 -17.00 -20.01
N HIS A 117 -18.63 -16.80 -20.35
CA HIS A 117 -19.04 -15.90 -21.42
C HIS A 117 -18.66 -14.43 -21.14
N LEU A 118 -18.81 -13.99 -19.89
CA LEU A 118 -18.36 -12.66 -19.45
C LEU A 118 -16.85 -12.51 -19.53
N GLU A 119 -16.09 -13.53 -19.12
CA GLU A 119 -14.62 -13.54 -19.25
C GLU A 119 -14.19 -13.43 -20.72
N GLU A 120 -14.82 -14.18 -21.64
CA GLU A 120 -14.56 -14.07 -23.08
C GLU A 120 -14.94 -12.69 -23.64
N THR A 121 -16.07 -12.13 -23.22
CA THR A 121 -16.53 -10.80 -23.67
C THR A 121 -15.59 -9.69 -23.21
N ILE A 122 -15.11 -9.77 -21.96
CA ILE A 122 -14.10 -8.84 -21.42
C ILE A 122 -12.79 -8.98 -22.18
N GLU A 123 -12.36 -10.20 -22.52
CA GLU A 123 -11.15 -10.44 -23.31
C GLU A 123 -11.27 -9.85 -24.72
N GLN A 124 -12.43 -10.00 -25.37
CA GLN A 124 -12.70 -9.40 -26.67
C GLN A 124 -12.71 -7.86 -26.61
N LEU A 125 -13.36 -7.28 -25.60
CA LEU A 125 -13.36 -5.83 -25.38
C LEU A 125 -11.95 -5.30 -25.10
N ALA A 126 -11.14 -6.02 -24.33
CA ALA A 126 -9.76 -5.65 -24.06
C ALA A 126 -8.90 -5.69 -25.34
N LYS A 127 -9.09 -6.71 -26.20
CA LYS A 127 -8.42 -6.81 -27.51
C LYS A 127 -8.83 -5.67 -28.45
N GLN A 128 -10.12 -5.35 -28.51
CA GLN A 128 -10.63 -4.24 -29.30
C GLN A 128 -10.11 -2.90 -28.80
N HIS A 129 -10.10 -2.68 -27.48
CA HIS A 129 -9.55 -1.46 -26.87
C HIS A 129 -8.07 -1.27 -27.22
N ASN A 130 -7.25 -2.31 -27.04
CA ASN A 130 -5.83 -2.28 -27.43
C ASN A 130 -5.64 -2.07 -28.95
N SER A 131 -6.53 -2.61 -29.78
CA SER A 131 -6.47 -2.42 -31.24
C SER A 131 -6.87 -1.00 -31.64
N LEU A 132 -7.87 -0.41 -30.97
CA LEU A 132 -8.29 0.97 -31.18
C LEU A 132 -7.19 1.93 -30.72
N GLU A 133 -6.55 1.63 -29.60
CA GLU A 133 -5.43 2.39 -29.05
C GLU A 133 -4.24 2.37 -30.00
N ARG A 134 -3.91 1.22 -30.61
CA ARG A 134 -2.90 1.11 -31.68
C ARG A 134 -3.29 1.88 -32.95
N ALA A 135 -4.53 1.77 -33.41
CA ALA A 135 -4.99 2.48 -34.60
C ALA A 135 -4.98 4.01 -34.43
N TRP A 136 -5.26 4.49 -33.21
CA TRP A 136 -5.13 5.91 -32.85
C TRP A 136 -3.67 6.39 -32.84
N ARG A 137 -2.72 5.54 -32.43
CA ARG A 137 -1.27 5.84 -32.47
C ARG A 137 -0.74 5.97 -33.90
N GLU A 138 -1.31 5.24 -34.85
CA GLU A 138 -0.83 5.19 -36.24
C GLU A 138 -1.37 6.33 -37.15
N ASN A 139 -2.35 7.14 -36.73
CA ASN A 139 -2.88 8.23 -37.56
C ASN A 139 -3.49 9.41 -36.76
N PRO A 140 -2.71 10.47 -36.44
CA PRO A 140 -3.20 11.59 -35.64
C PRO A 140 -3.99 12.68 -36.38
N THR A 141 -4.31 12.56 -37.67
CA THR A 141 -4.90 13.68 -38.43
C THR A 141 -6.09 13.30 -39.30
N SER A 142 -7.29 13.66 -38.84
CA SER A 142 -8.34 14.28 -39.66
C SER A 142 -9.49 14.69 -38.73
N TYR A 143 -9.50 15.95 -38.29
CA TYR A 143 -10.68 16.81 -38.06
C TYR A 143 -10.16 18.11 -37.42
N THR A 144 -9.65 19.00 -38.26
CA THR A 144 -9.44 20.41 -37.92
C THR A 144 -10.80 21.11 -37.91
N GLY A 145 -11.26 21.52 -36.73
CA GLY A 145 -12.29 22.54 -36.53
C GLY A 145 -11.73 23.57 -35.54
N GLU A 146 -11.46 24.77 -36.04
CA GLU A 146 -10.77 25.88 -35.36
C GLU A 146 -11.37 26.24 -34.00
N THR A 147 -10.56 26.24 -32.93
CA THR A 147 -10.50 27.37 -31.98
C THR A 147 -9.15 27.35 -31.26
N SER A 148 -8.48 28.50 -31.30
CA SER A 148 -7.17 28.82 -30.72
C SER A 148 -7.09 28.62 -29.21
N LEU A 149 -6.00 28.01 -28.72
CA LEU A 149 -5.26 28.37 -27.50
C LEU A 149 -3.99 27.50 -27.36
N ASP A 150 -2.85 28.20 -27.32
CA ASP A 150 -1.48 27.91 -26.87
C ASP A 150 -0.83 26.51 -26.98
N GLU A 151 0.40 26.58 -27.50
CA GLU A 151 1.35 25.52 -27.79
C GLU A 151 2.01 24.90 -26.55
N ASN A 152 2.43 23.64 -26.74
CA ASN A 152 3.38 22.83 -25.95
C ASN A 152 2.85 22.08 -24.72
N GLU A 153 2.65 20.77 -24.89
CA GLU A 153 3.40 19.77 -24.11
C GLU A 153 3.32 18.40 -24.80
N GLU A 154 4.50 17.84 -25.08
CA GLU A 154 4.73 16.53 -25.66
C GLU A 154 4.00 15.44 -24.87
N ALA A 155 3.02 14.80 -25.50
CA ALA A 155 2.49 13.54 -25.03
C ALA A 155 3.50 12.43 -25.36
N GLU A 156 4.58 12.34 -24.58
CA GLU A 156 5.36 11.10 -24.46
C GLU A 156 4.45 10.04 -23.84
N PHE A 157 3.73 9.35 -24.71
CA PHE A 157 2.83 8.26 -24.35
C PHE A 157 3.60 6.97 -24.58
N PHE A 158 4.06 6.36 -23.48
CA PHE A 158 4.77 5.08 -23.47
C PHE A 158 3.99 4.04 -24.27
N ASP A 159 4.41 3.79 -25.52
CA ASP A 159 4.32 2.47 -26.11
C ASP A 159 5.28 1.56 -25.36
N ALA A 160 4.85 0.33 -25.09
CA ALA A 160 5.75 -0.73 -24.71
C ALA A 160 6.63 -1.09 -25.92
N MET A 161 7.56 -0.21 -26.28
CA MET A 161 8.71 -0.60 -27.08
C MET A 161 9.70 -1.22 -26.09
N GLU A 162 9.96 -2.51 -26.24
CA GLU A 162 11.00 -3.24 -25.53
C GLU A 162 12.39 -2.75 -25.99
N ASP A 163 12.70 -1.47 -25.77
CA ASP A 163 13.89 -0.78 -26.28
C ASP A 163 14.86 -0.41 -25.15
N ALA A 164 15.08 -1.35 -24.23
CA ALA A 164 16.17 -1.27 -23.25
C ALA A 164 17.06 -2.51 -23.37
N PRO A 165 18.37 -2.39 -23.09
CA PRO A 165 19.28 -3.53 -23.08
C PRO A 165 18.82 -4.50 -21.99
N SER A 166 18.05 -5.51 -22.37
CA SER A 166 17.70 -6.60 -21.48
C SER A 166 18.99 -7.35 -21.19
N PHE A 167 19.50 -7.21 -19.97
CA PHE A 167 20.67 -7.95 -19.53
C PHE A 167 20.25 -9.28 -18.93
N ILE A 168 21.11 -10.27 -19.07
CA ILE A 168 20.94 -11.61 -18.48
C ILE A 168 21.99 -11.77 -17.40
N THR A 169 21.59 -12.12 -16.18
CA THR A 169 22.53 -12.45 -15.11
C THR A 169 22.73 -13.96 -15.00
N VAL A 170 23.98 -14.40 -14.99
CA VAL A 170 24.36 -15.80 -14.74
C VAL A 170 25.18 -15.86 -13.46
N THR A 171 24.69 -16.58 -12.45
CA THR A 171 25.45 -16.76 -11.20
C THR A 171 26.53 -17.82 -11.39
N THR A 172 27.76 -17.51 -11.00
CA THR A 172 28.88 -18.45 -11.08
C THR A 172 28.70 -19.65 -10.15
N THR A 173 28.77 -20.87 -10.70
CA THR A 173 28.83 -22.13 -9.94
C THR A 173 30.27 -22.53 -9.66
N GLY A 174 30.98 -21.71 -8.90
CA GLY A 174 32.30 -22.07 -8.39
C GLY A 174 32.20 -23.16 -7.33
N ASN A 175 32.82 -24.33 -7.57
CA ASN A 175 33.05 -25.39 -6.59
C ASN A 175 33.95 -24.88 -5.44
N ILE A 176 33.39 -24.09 -4.52
CA ILE A 176 34.02 -23.85 -3.23
C ILE A 176 33.52 -24.96 -2.31
N ARG A 177 34.37 -25.97 -2.08
CA ARG A 177 34.17 -26.96 -1.02
C ARG A 177 34.18 -26.24 0.33
N HIS A 178 33.02 -25.81 0.80
CA HIS A 178 32.81 -25.49 2.21
C HIS A 178 32.20 -26.70 2.91
N LYS A 179 33.03 -27.43 3.67
CA LYS A 179 32.58 -28.14 4.86
C LYS A 179 32.19 -27.08 5.88
N GLY A 180 30.91 -26.96 6.16
CA GLY A 180 30.38 -26.06 7.18
C GLY A 180 28.86 -26.08 7.14
N SER A 181 28.26 -27.05 7.81
CA SER A 181 26.83 -27.04 8.11
C SER A 181 26.57 -25.86 9.05
N SER A 182 26.01 -24.77 8.52
CA SER A 182 25.49 -23.68 9.35
C SER A 182 23.97 -23.75 9.34
N TYR A 183 23.44 -24.34 10.41
CA TYR A 183 22.08 -24.13 10.89
C TYR A 183 21.81 -22.62 10.96
N VAL A 184 20.99 -22.10 10.06
CA VAL A 184 20.47 -20.72 10.15
C VAL A 184 19.43 -20.71 11.25
N LYS A 185 19.86 -20.36 12.46
CA LYS A 185 18.97 -20.09 13.59
C LYS A 185 18.40 -18.69 13.39
N TYR A 186 17.09 -18.61 13.19
CA TYR A 186 16.31 -17.39 13.31
C TYR A 186 16.57 -16.76 14.68
N ILE A 187 17.40 -15.71 14.72
CA ILE A 187 17.54 -14.86 15.89
C ILE A 187 16.52 -13.75 15.73
N TYR A 188 15.43 -13.88 16.48
CA TYR A 188 14.52 -12.79 16.79
C TYR A 188 15.34 -11.58 17.25
N ILE A 189 15.09 -10.44 16.60
CA ILE A 189 15.56 -9.11 17.01
C ILE A 189 14.89 -8.80 18.35
N PHE A 190 15.56 -9.14 19.45
CA PHE A 190 15.22 -8.64 20.79
C PHE A 190 16.44 -8.50 21.73
N CYS A 191 17.68 -8.66 21.25
CA CYS A 191 18.86 -8.74 22.14
C CYS A 191 20.06 -7.83 21.78
N TYR A 192 19.86 -6.64 21.21
CA TYR A 192 20.92 -5.60 21.15
C TYR A 192 20.68 -4.46 22.15
N LEU A 193 20.18 -4.84 23.33
CA LEU A 193 20.09 -3.99 24.52
C LEU A 193 20.43 -4.83 25.75
N LYS A 194 21.69 -5.26 25.87
CA LYS A 194 22.23 -5.69 27.16
C LYS A 194 23.71 -5.32 27.25
N ASP A 195 23.92 -4.18 27.88
CA ASP A 195 24.77 -4.05 29.07
C ASP A 195 26.28 -4.26 28.87
N THR A 196 26.97 -3.18 28.49
CA THR A 196 28.35 -2.94 28.93
C THR A 196 28.30 -2.13 30.22
N SER A 197 28.50 -2.82 31.34
CA SER A 197 28.51 -2.27 32.68
C SER A 197 29.63 -1.24 32.85
N GLY A 198 29.26 -0.01 33.21
CA GLY A 198 30.17 1.10 33.48
C GLY A 198 29.46 2.37 33.94
N THR A 199 28.82 2.31 35.11
CA THR A 199 28.37 3.44 35.96
C THR A 199 27.36 4.47 35.43
N ASN A 200 26.12 4.35 35.94
CA ASN A 200 25.15 5.41 36.27
C ASN A 200 24.74 6.44 35.20
N GLN A 201 23.81 6.05 34.33
CA GLN A 201 22.49 6.70 34.12
C GLN A 201 21.72 5.88 33.07
N MET A 202 20.92 4.90 33.50
CA MET A 202 19.91 4.30 32.62
C MET A 202 18.75 5.30 32.48
N GLN A 203 18.83 6.20 31.51
CA GLN A 203 17.64 6.88 31.01
C GLN A 203 16.71 5.79 30.45
N LEU A 204 15.49 5.68 30.98
CA LEU A 204 14.46 4.81 30.42
C LEU A 204 14.27 5.21 28.95
N ARG A 205 14.59 4.32 28.01
CA ARG A 205 14.19 4.51 26.60
C ARG A 205 12.69 4.72 26.56
N ARG A 206 12.24 5.81 25.94
CA ARG A 206 10.83 6.14 25.81
C ARG A 206 10.09 5.02 25.09
N THR A 207 9.07 4.45 25.73
CA THR A 207 8.19 3.46 25.11
C THR A 207 7.26 4.16 24.12
N ARG A 208 7.39 3.86 22.83
CA ARG A 208 6.53 4.40 21.76
C ARG A 208 5.25 3.58 21.62
N ARG A 209 4.15 4.24 21.21
CA ARG A 209 2.88 3.55 20.95
C ARG A 209 3.00 2.52 19.82
N SER A 210 2.34 1.38 19.99
CA SER A 210 2.33 0.29 19.00
C SER A 210 0.95 0.08 18.35
N ARG A 211 -0.03 0.92 18.67
CA ARG A 211 -1.40 0.88 18.16
C ARG A 211 -2.04 2.26 18.16
N ILE A 212 -3.03 2.43 17.29
CA ILE A 212 -3.98 3.55 17.26
C ILE A 212 -5.41 2.96 17.29
N PRO A 213 -6.46 3.78 17.54
CA PRO A 213 -7.83 3.31 17.44
C PRO A 213 -8.15 2.70 16.06
N ASP A 214 -9.02 1.69 16.06
CA ASP A 214 -9.45 1.03 14.83
C ASP A 214 -10.24 2.00 13.93
N LYS A 215 -9.88 2.03 12.65
CA LYS A 215 -10.63 2.78 11.65
C LYS A 215 -12.03 2.15 11.47
N PRO A 216 -13.06 2.95 11.19
CA PRO A 216 -14.39 2.46 10.91
C PRO A 216 -14.41 1.56 9.66
N ASN A 217 -15.27 0.54 9.70
CA ASN A 217 -15.42 -0.43 8.61
C ASN A 217 -16.52 0.01 7.63
N TYR A 218 -16.23 1.01 6.80
CA TYR A 218 -17.06 1.36 5.65
C TYR A 218 -16.29 1.20 4.33
N SER A 219 -17.00 0.81 3.27
CA SER A 219 -16.46 0.82 1.91
C SER A 219 -16.62 2.22 1.34
N LEU A 220 -15.50 2.83 0.98
CA LEU A 220 -15.50 4.13 0.30
C LEU A 220 -15.53 3.95 -1.20
N ASN A 221 -16.41 4.68 -1.87
CA ASN A 221 -16.42 4.75 -3.32
C ASN A 221 -15.73 6.04 -3.79
N LEU A 222 -14.45 5.95 -4.15
CA LEU A 222 -13.65 7.09 -4.62
C LEU A 222 -14.24 7.72 -5.90
N TRP A 223 -14.86 6.92 -6.76
CA TRP A 223 -15.52 7.41 -7.98
C TRP A 223 -16.61 8.45 -7.70
N SER A 224 -17.33 8.30 -6.59
CA SER A 224 -18.43 9.22 -6.23
C SER A 224 -17.98 10.68 -6.13
N ILE A 225 -16.73 10.90 -5.72
CA ILE A 225 -16.06 12.20 -5.67
C ILE A 225 -15.40 12.52 -7.01
N MET A 226 -14.66 11.56 -7.57
CA MET A 226 -13.79 11.76 -8.73
C MET A 226 -14.56 12.04 -10.04
N LYS A 227 -15.83 11.61 -10.17
CA LYS A 227 -16.62 11.84 -11.40
C LYS A 227 -16.77 13.31 -11.79
N ASN A 228 -16.75 14.23 -10.83
CA ASN A 228 -16.86 15.67 -11.07
C ASN A 228 -15.48 16.36 -11.26
N CYS A 229 -14.41 15.58 -11.17
CA CYS A 229 -13.02 16.01 -11.14
C CYS A 229 -12.28 15.75 -12.47
N ILE A 230 -12.98 15.19 -13.47
CA ILE A 230 -12.38 14.83 -14.76
C ILE A 230 -11.82 16.08 -15.44
N GLY A 231 -10.53 16.05 -15.80
CA GLY A 231 -9.82 17.16 -16.44
C GLY A 231 -9.45 18.32 -15.51
N LYS A 232 -9.67 18.20 -14.20
CA LYS A 232 -9.28 19.21 -13.19
C LYS A 232 -8.05 18.76 -12.42
N ASP A 233 -7.29 19.75 -11.96
CA ASP A 233 -6.22 19.59 -10.97
C ASP A 233 -6.81 19.07 -9.65
N LEU A 234 -6.45 17.84 -9.27
CA LEU A 234 -6.99 17.14 -8.10
C LEU A 234 -6.57 17.78 -6.78
N SER A 235 -5.46 18.54 -6.76
CA SER A 235 -4.99 19.22 -5.55
C SER A 235 -5.98 20.28 -5.06
N LYS A 236 -6.82 20.81 -5.96
CA LYS A 236 -7.81 21.86 -5.69
C LYS A 236 -9.17 21.34 -5.23
N ILE A 237 -9.34 20.01 -5.14
CA ILE A 237 -10.62 19.39 -4.82
C ILE A 237 -10.57 18.86 -3.39
N PRO A 238 -11.40 19.41 -2.47
CA PRO A 238 -11.40 18.97 -1.09
C PRO A 238 -11.93 17.53 -1.02
N MET A 239 -11.09 16.64 -0.49
CA MET A 239 -11.48 15.26 -0.20
C MET A 239 -12.14 15.20 1.18
N PRO A 240 -13.26 14.48 1.37
CA PRO A 240 -13.80 14.23 2.71
C PRO A 240 -12.79 13.49 3.59
N VAL A 241 -12.80 13.75 4.90
CA VAL A 241 -11.87 13.13 5.88
C VAL A 241 -11.92 11.60 5.81
N ASN A 242 -13.07 11.02 5.43
CA ASN A 242 -13.22 9.58 5.32
C ASN A 242 -12.23 8.92 4.35
N PHE A 243 -11.74 9.65 3.33
CA PHE A 243 -10.73 9.20 2.37
C PHE A 243 -9.29 9.47 2.82
N ASN A 244 -9.13 10.11 3.98
CA ASN A 244 -7.83 10.38 4.56
C ASN A 244 -7.33 9.22 5.41
N GLU A 245 -6.03 9.28 5.72
CA GLU A 245 -5.40 8.59 6.84
C GLU A 245 -4.97 9.65 7.87
N PRO A 246 -4.84 9.31 9.17
CA PRO A 246 -4.55 10.28 10.23
C PRO A 246 -3.07 10.71 10.27
N LEU A 247 -2.50 11.02 9.11
CA LEU A 247 -1.16 11.58 8.94
C LEU A 247 -1.18 12.72 7.92
N SER A 248 -0.37 13.75 8.18
CA SER A 248 -0.08 14.85 7.27
C SER A 248 0.90 14.39 6.20
N MET A 249 0.93 15.06 5.04
CA MET A 249 1.92 14.76 4.01
C MET A 249 3.36 14.96 4.53
N LEU A 250 3.59 15.85 5.51
CA LEU A 250 4.90 16.03 6.15
C LEU A 250 5.33 14.78 6.95
N GLN A 251 4.38 14.17 7.65
CA GLN A 251 4.59 12.89 8.34
C GLN A 251 4.83 11.77 7.33
N ARG A 252 4.02 11.70 6.26
CA ARG A 252 4.20 10.72 5.18
C ARG A 252 5.58 10.84 4.51
N LEU A 253 6.07 12.06 4.29
CA LEU A 253 7.41 12.31 3.76
C LEU A 253 8.50 11.80 4.71
N THR A 254 8.27 11.90 6.01
CA THR A 254 9.22 11.42 7.03
C THR A 254 9.29 9.89 7.10
N GLU A 255 8.29 9.17 6.59
CA GLU A 255 8.32 7.70 6.49
C GLU A 255 9.44 7.18 5.58
N ASP A 256 10.04 8.03 4.74
CA ASP A 256 11.26 7.69 3.99
C ASP A 256 12.40 7.22 4.92
N LEU A 257 12.36 7.58 6.21
CA LEU A 257 13.35 7.20 7.22
C LEU A 257 13.09 5.85 7.91
N GLU A 258 12.04 5.10 7.52
CA GLU A 258 11.71 3.77 8.05
C GLU A 258 12.92 2.83 8.06
N TYR A 259 13.75 2.90 7.01
CA TYR A 259 14.96 2.08 6.83
C TYR A 259 16.25 2.90 6.88
N SER A 260 16.28 3.94 7.71
CA SER A 260 17.45 4.82 7.90
C SER A 260 18.74 4.07 8.29
N GLU A 261 18.64 2.85 8.86
CA GLU A 261 19.81 2.02 9.15
C GLU A 261 20.60 1.60 7.89
N LEU A 262 19.99 1.65 6.70
CA LEU A 262 20.69 1.49 5.43
C LEU A 262 21.71 2.62 5.21
N LEU A 263 21.35 3.85 5.59
CA LEU A 263 22.24 5.01 5.52
C LEU A 263 23.36 4.91 6.56
N ASP A 264 23.06 4.42 7.76
CA ASP A 264 24.09 4.17 8.77
C ASP A 264 25.10 3.11 8.34
N ARG A 265 24.65 2.10 7.60
CA ARG A 265 25.54 1.10 6.99
C ARG A 265 26.34 1.72 5.85
N ALA A 266 25.70 2.53 5.02
CA ALA A 266 26.34 3.21 3.89
C ALA A 266 27.43 4.20 4.34
N ALA A 267 27.22 4.91 5.46
CA ALA A 267 28.21 5.83 6.04
C ALA A 267 29.51 5.15 6.49
N ARG A 268 29.47 3.81 6.67
CA ARG A 268 30.62 2.97 7.07
C ARG A 268 31.27 2.25 5.88
N CYS A 269 30.79 2.46 4.66
CA CYS A 269 31.39 1.87 3.46
C CYS A 269 32.63 2.64 3.03
N ASP A 270 33.71 1.91 2.71
CA ASP A 270 34.93 2.49 2.13
C ASP A 270 34.81 2.68 0.61
N SER A 271 34.06 1.80 -0.07
CA SER A 271 33.82 1.88 -1.52
C SER A 271 32.56 2.70 -1.81
N SER A 272 32.68 3.67 -2.72
CA SER A 272 31.55 4.46 -3.23
C SER A 272 30.51 3.61 -3.97
N LEU A 273 30.92 2.49 -4.58
CA LEU A 273 30.05 1.53 -5.27
C LEU A 273 29.23 0.68 -4.28
N ASP A 274 29.87 0.23 -3.18
CA ASP A 274 29.15 -0.47 -2.10
C ASP A 274 28.19 0.49 -1.38
N GLN A 275 28.62 1.73 -1.16
CA GLN A 275 27.79 2.81 -0.63
C GLN A 275 26.59 3.07 -1.55
N MET A 276 26.80 3.15 -2.88
CA MET A 276 25.75 3.32 -3.88
C MET A 276 24.69 2.20 -3.83
N CYS A 277 25.11 0.94 -3.67
CA CYS A 277 24.17 -0.19 -3.52
C CYS A 277 23.21 0.02 -2.33
N LEU A 278 23.70 0.52 -1.19
CA LEU A 278 22.88 0.78 -0.01
C LEU A 278 21.98 2.02 -0.17
N VAL A 279 22.47 3.07 -0.83
CA VAL A 279 21.66 4.24 -1.19
C VAL A 279 20.52 3.84 -2.13
N ALA A 280 20.78 2.99 -3.12
CA ALA A 280 19.77 2.44 -4.02
C ALA A 280 18.72 1.60 -3.27
N ALA A 281 19.15 0.73 -2.35
CA ALA A 281 18.23 -0.02 -1.50
C ALA A 281 17.37 0.90 -0.61
N PHE A 282 17.97 1.96 -0.05
CA PHE A 282 17.24 2.97 0.75
C PHE A 282 16.17 3.67 -0.10
N SER A 283 16.52 4.12 -1.30
CA SER A 283 15.59 4.75 -2.24
C SER A 283 14.37 3.85 -2.54
N VAL A 284 14.61 2.57 -2.88
CA VAL A 284 13.54 1.59 -3.13
C VAL A 284 12.70 1.32 -1.88
N SER A 285 13.32 1.23 -0.71
CA SER A 285 12.65 0.88 0.54
C SER A 285 11.53 1.86 0.94
N SER A 286 11.65 3.13 0.55
CA SER A 286 10.67 4.19 0.82
C SER A 286 9.28 3.90 0.24
N TYR A 287 9.19 3.12 -0.84
CA TYR A 287 7.93 2.74 -1.48
C TYR A 287 7.22 1.56 -0.80
N SER A 288 7.92 0.81 0.05
CA SER A 288 7.37 -0.40 0.68
C SER A 288 6.20 -0.14 1.64
N THR A 289 6.11 1.10 2.15
CA THR A 289 5.04 1.58 3.04
C THR A 289 3.75 1.94 2.28
N THR A 290 3.77 2.03 0.95
CA THR A 290 2.60 2.47 0.16
C THR A 290 1.68 1.33 -0.27
N VAL A 291 2.12 0.07 -0.21
CA VAL A 291 1.46 -1.11 -0.83
C VAL A 291 -0.06 -1.18 -0.56
N HIS A 292 -0.47 -0.91 0.67
CA HIS A 292 -1.87 -1.03 1.11
C HIS A 292 -2.51 0.32 1.47
N ARG A 293 -1.79 1.43 1.31
CA ARG A 293 -2.18 2.75 1.82
C ARG A 293 -2.74 3.64 0.72
N THR A 294 -3.95 3.30 0.27
CA THR A 294 -4.70 4.03 -0.77
C THR A 294 -5.41 5.29 -0.25
N ALA A 295 -5.42 5.51 1.06
CA ALA A 295 -5.95 6.70 1.69
C ALA A 295 -4.98 7.89 1.52
N LYS A 296 -5.53 9.10 1.38
CA LYS A 296 -4.76 10.32 1.16
C LYS A 296 -4.26 10.87 2.51
N PRO A 297 -2.97 11.23 2.68
CA PRO A 297 -2.59 12.01 3.85
C PRO A 297 -3.27 13.39 3.84
N PHE A 298 -3.36 14.05 4.99
CA PHE A 298 -3.82 15.43 5.05
C PHE A 298 -2.87 16.34 4.27
N ASN A 299 -3.43 17.24 3.46
CA ASN A 299 -2.63 18.25 2.79
C ASN A 299 -2.17 19.25 3.85
N PRO A 300 -0.86 19.47 4.04
CA PRO A 300 -0.37 20.36 5.09
C PRO A 300 -0.81 21.80 4.85
N LEU A 301 -1.06 22.54 5.93
CA LEU A 301 -1.28 23.98 5.85
C LEU A 301 0.04 24.68 5.54
N LEU A 302 -0.01 25.86 4.92
CA LEU A 302 1.19 26.66 4.62
C LEU A 302 1.83 27.09 5.94
N GLY A 303 3.11 26.76 6.14
CA GLY A 303 3.81 26.96 7.42
C GLY A 303 3.56 25.87 8.45
N GLU A 304 2.77 24.83 8.15
CA GLU A 304 2.73 23.62 8.96
C GLU A 304 4.12 22.98 9.01
N THR A 305 4.51 22.54 10.20
CA THR A 305 5.80 21.89 10.44
C THR A 305 5.58 20.47 10.94
N TYR A 306 6.59 19.61 10.80
CA TYR A 306 6.62 18.34 11.50
C TYR A 306 8.05 17.97 11.84
N GLU A 307 8.30 17.72 13.13
CA GLU A 307 9.57 17.16 13.61
C GLU A 307 9.48 15.67 13.92
N LEU A 308 10.59 14.96 13.71
CA LEU A 308 10.81 13.61 14.22
C LEU A 308 12.17 13.56 14.89
N ASP A 309 12.20 13.73 16.21
CA ASP A 309 13.40 13.54 17.02
C ASP A 309 13.55 12.07 17.43
N ARG A 310 14.64 11.46 16.98
CA ARG A 310 15.02 10.06 17.21
C ARG A 310 16.51 9.94 17.53
N LEU A 311 17.13 11.01 18.06
CA LEU A 311 18.57 11.01 18.34
C LEU A 311 18.96 9.88 19.30
N GLU A 312 18.22 9.71 20.39
CA GLU A 312 18.51 8.68 21.39
C GLU A 312 18.31 7.24 20.86
N GLU A 313 17.29 7.01 20.02
CA GLU A 313 16.93 5.67 19.56
C GLU A 313 17.68 5.25 18.28
N TYR A 314 17.78 6.16 17.31
CA TYR A 314 18.29 5.90 15.96
C TYR A 314 19.44 6.82 15.53
N GLY A 315 19.78 7.85 16.31
CA GLY A 315 20.91 8.75 16.02
C GLY A 315 20.60 9.81 14.96
N TYR A 316 19.33 10.06 14.64
CA TYR A 316 18.93 11.11 13.71
C TYR A 316 17.77 11.95 14.26
N ARG A 317 17.62 13.15 13.71
CA ARG A 317 16.40 13.95 13.85
C ARG A 317 16.05 14.59 12.53
N SER A 318 14.75 14.81 12.29
CA SER A 318 14.27 15.49 11.10
C SER A 318 13.30 16.61 11.39
N ILE A 319 13.27 17.59 10.50
CA ILE A 319 12.31 18.69 10.48
C ILE A 319 11.81 18.88 9.05
N SER A 320 10.52 19.10 8.90
CA SER A 320 9.88 19.42 7.64
C SER A 320 8.91 20.59 7.79
N GLU A 321 8.74 21.35 6.72
CA GLU A 321 7.86 22.51 6.67
C GLU A 321 7.14 22.55 5.30
N GLN A 322 5.85 22.90 5.31
CA GLN A 322 5.12 23.22 4.09
C GLN A 322 5.50 24.64 3.64
N VAL A 323 6.47 24.72 2.73
CA VAL A 323 7.08 25.97 2.26
C VAL A 323 6.30 26.68 1.15
N SER A 324 5.40 25.96 0.46
CA SER A 324 4.55 26.53 -0.59
C SER A 324 3.18 25.84 -0.62
N HIS A 325 2.14 26.55 -1.04
CA HIS A 325 0.78 25.99 -1.20
C HIS A 325 0.30 25.98 -2.66
N HIS A 326 0.83 26.84 -3.54
CA HIS A 326 0.48 26.88 -4.96
C HIS A 326 1.73 27.10 -5.83
N PRO A 327 2.35 26.02 -6.34
CA PRO A 327 2.02 24.61 -6.09
C PRO A 327 2.37 24.17 -4.65
N PRO A 328 1.70 23.14 -4.09
CA PRO A 328 2.02 22.62 -2.76
C PRO A 328 3.43 22.04 -2.74
N ALA A 329 4.30 22.55 -1.88
CA ALA A 329 5.66 22.05 -1.71
C ALA A 329 6.05 21.95 -0.24
N ALA A 330 6.81 20.90 0.07
CA ALA A 330 7.37 20.64 1.40
C ALA A 330 8.90 20.59 1.31
N ALA A 331 9.56 21.19 2.30
CA ALA A 331 10.99 21.05 2.52
C ALA A 331 11.21 20.10 3.71
N HIS A 332 12.25 19.26 3.63
CA HIS A 332 12.57 18.28 4.66
C HIS A 332 14.09 18.21 4.82
N HIS A 333 14.54 18.19 6.07
CA HIS A 333 15.94 18.09 6.44
C HIS A 333 16.13 17.09 7.56
N VAL A 334 17.14 16.25 7.45
CA VAL A 334 17.49 15.18 8.37
C VAL A 334 18.97 15.28 8.69
N ALA A 335 19.28 15.36 9.98
CA ALA A 335 20.65 15.34 10.48
C ALA A 335 20.86 14.07 11.30
N SER A 336 21.92 13.32 10.98
CA SER A 336 22.32 12.12 11.71
C SER A 336 23.69 12.28 12.35
N GLU A 337 23.81 11.89 13.61
CA GLU A 337 25.08 11.76 14.33
C GLU A 337 25.91 10.59 13.81
N ARG A 338 25.33 9.74 12.95
CA ARG A 338 25.99 8.58 12.32
C ARG A 338 26.66 8.91 10.99
N GLY A 339 26.86 10.20 10.69
CA GLY A 339 27.73 10.64 9.60
C GLY A 339 27.05 10.86 8.25
N TRP A 340 25.75 11.16 8.24
CA TRP A 340 25.00 11.49 7.03
C TRP A 340 23.98 12.61 7.24
N THR A 341 23.71 13.37 6.19
CA THR A 341 22.67 14.40 6.15
C THR A 341 21.83 14.19 4.91
N LEU A 342 20.51 14.21 5.06
CA LEU A 342 19.55 14.13 3.95
C LEU A 342 18.72 15.40 3.89
N TRP A 343 18.50 15.94 2.69
CA TRP A 343 17.56 17.02 2.49
C TRP A 343 16.83 16.86 1.17
N GLN A 344 15.60 17.34 1.13
CA GLN A 344 14.78 17.30 -0.08
C GLN A 344 13.78 18.45 -0.08
N HIS A 345 13.42 18.89 -1.28
CA HIS A 345 12.31 19.77 -1.54
C HIS A 345 11.41 19.06 -2.54
N ILE A 346 10.16 18.80 -2.14
CA ILE A 346 9.23 17.96 -2.91
C ILE A 346 7.93 18.70 -3.18
N THR A 347 7.50 18.67 -4.43
CA THR A 347 6.17 19.09 -4.89
C THR A 347 5.43 17.87 -5.39
N ILE A 348 4.16 17.72 -5.02
CA ILE A 348 3.35 16.58 -5.47
C ILE A 348 2.38 17.06 -6.55
N ASP A 349 2.56 16.57 -7.78
CA ASP A 349 1.57 16.72 -8.85
C ASP A 349 0.68 15.46 -8.93
N SER A 350 -0.55 15.61 -9.40
CA SER A 350 -1.51 14.51 -9.50
C SER A 350 -2.46 14.67 -10.69
N LYS A 351 -2.48 13.66 -11.57
CA LYS A 351 -3.29 13.65 -12.79
C LYS A 351 -4.29 12.48 -12.78
N PHE A 352 -5.58 12.79 -12.94
CA PHE A 352 -6.63 11.78 -13.15
C PHE A 352 -6.69 11.36 -14.63
N ARG A 353 -6.49 10.08 -14.93
CA ARG A 353 -6.50 9.52 -16.30
C ARG A 353 -7.63 8.52 -16.51
N GLY A 354 -8.81 8.81 -15.95
CA GLY A 354 -9.99 7.95 -16.07
C GLY A 354 -9.93 6.74 -15.13
N LYS A 355 -9.26 5.66 -15.52
CA LYS A 355 -9.24 4.43 -14.70
C LYS A 355 -8.28 4.50 -13.50
N TYR A 356 -7.32 5.42 -13.53
CA TYR A 356 -6.26 5.56 -12.53
C TYR A 356 -5.91 7.02 -12.25
N ILE A 357 -5.28 7.27 -11.09
CA ILE A 357 -4.63 8.54 -10.73
C ILE A 357 -3.13 8.31 -10.75
N SER A 358 -2.38 9.18 -11.43
CA SER A 358 -0.92 9.22 -11.37
C SER A 358 -0.49 10.32 -10.40
N VAL A 359 0.30 9.97 -9.39
CA VAL A 359 0.88 10.87 -8.39
C VAL A 359 2.37 10.99 -8.68
N MET A 360 2.82 12.18 -9.04
CA MET A 360 4.18 12.46 -9.50
C MET A 360 4.90 13.32 -8.46
N PRO A 361 5.78 12.75 -7.65
CA PRO A 361 6.67 13.51 -6.79
C PRO A 361 7.76 14.20 -7.62
N LEU A 362 7.78 15.53 -7.58
CA LEU A 362 8.73 16.38 -8.28
C LEU A 362 9.74 16.95 -7.27
N GLY A 363 11.02 16.90 -7.62
CA GLY A 363 12.12 17.44 -6.82
C GLY A 363 13.19 16.41 -6.51
N ASN A 364 14.38 16.92 -6.18
CA ASN A 364 15.56 16.12 -5.92
C ASN A 364 15.70 15.81 -4.42
N ILE A 365 16.12 14.58 -4.14
CA ILE A 365 16.59 14.14 -2.83
C ILE A 365 18.11 14.20 -2.84
N HIS A 366 18.68 14.82 -1.83
CA HIS A 366 20.11 14.93 -1.64
C HIS A 366 20.53 14.20 -0.37
N LEU A 367 21.62 13.44 -0.47
CA LEU A 367 22.21 12.72 0.64
C LEU A 367 23.72 12.93 0.64
N GLN A 368 24.26 13.43 1.73
CA GLN A 368 25.70 13.64 1.91
C GLN A 368 26.23 12.77 3.04
N PHE A 369 27.32 12.05 2.77
CA PHE A 369 28.08 11.32 3.79
C PHE A 369 29.29 12.14 4.23
N HIS A 370 29.44 12.34 5.54
CA HIS A 370 30.43 13.29 6.07
C HIS A 370 31.86 12.78 5.97
N SER A 371 32.07 11.47 6.17
CA SER A 371 33.40 10.85 6.17
C SER A 371 34.01 10.76 4.77
N SER A 372 33.23 10.33 3.77
CA SER A 372 33.68 10.20 2.39
C SER A 372 33.55 11.50 1.59
N GLY A 373 32.70 12.43 2.02
CA GLY A 373 32.34 13.62 1.23
C GLY A 373 31.50 13.29 -0.01
N ASN A 374 31.03 12.04 -0.17
CA ASN A 374 30.18 11.66 -1.28
C ASN A 374 28.80 12.32 -1.15
N HIS A 375 28.30 12.83 -2.26
CA HIS A 375 27.00 13.48 -2.36
C HIS A 375 26.17 12.80 -3.43
N TYR A 376 25.06 12.20 -3.02
CA TYR A 376 24.14 11.48 -3.89
C TYR A 376 22.89 12.32 -4.16
N VAL A 377 22.44 12.31 -5.41
CA VAL A 377 21.23 13.02 -5.85
C VAL A 377 20.36 12.07 -6.67
N TRP A 378 19.05 12.04 -6.39
CA TRP A 378 18.07 11.27 -7.16
C TRP A 378 16.66 11.83 -7.02
N SER A 379 15.75 11.38 -7.90
CA SER A 379 14.32 11.74 -7.88
C SER A 379 13.45 10.51 -7.66
N LYS A 380 12.22 10.73 -7.22
CA LYS A 380 11.23 9.67 -7.00
C LYS A 380 10.50 9.30 -8.30
N VAL A 381 10.09 8.03 -8.42
CA VAL A 381 9.20 7.55 -9.50
C VAL A 381 7.72 7.88 -9.25
N THR A 382 6.91 7.67 -10.28
CA THR A 382 5.45 7.89 -10.25
C THR A 382 4.74 6.77 -9.51
N SER A 383 3.81 7.13 -8.61
CA SER A 383 2.86 6.21 -8.00
C SER A 383 1.53 6.23 -8.76
N THR A 384 1.03 5.06 -9.15
CA THR A 384 -0.27 4.95 -9.84
C THR A 384 -1.29 4.26 -8.95
N VAL A 385 -2.41 4.94 -8.68
CA VAL A 385 -3.56 4.38 -7.97
C VAL A 385 -4.56 3.88 -9.01
N HIS A 386 -4.69 2.56 -9.12
CA HIS A 386 -5.56 1.90 -10.09
C HIS A 386 -6.99 1.69 -9.55
N ASN A 387 -7.91 1.38 -10.45
CA ASN A 387 -9.31 1.00 -10.17
C ASN A 387 -10.13 2.12 -9.50
N ILE A 388 -9.88 3.37 -9.87
CA ILE A 388 -10.57 4.54 -9.29
C ILE A 388 -12.08 4.51 -9.55
N ILE A 389 -12.50 3.93 -10.68
CA ILE A 389 -13.91 3.83 -11.10
C ILE A 389 -14.56 2.53 -10.61
N VAL A 390 -13.93 1.39 -10.90
CA VAL A 390 -14.47 0.05 -10.63
C VAL A 390 -13.36 -0.87 -10.13
N GLY A 391 -13.65 -1.62 -9.07
CA GLY A 391 -12.75 -2.62 -8.49
C GLY A 391 -12.11 -2.16 -7.17
N LYS A 392 -11.24 -3.02 -6.61
CA LYS A 392 -10.47 -2.69 -5.42
C LYS A 392 -9.30 -1.78 -5.81
N LEU A 393 -9.14 -0.65 -5.12
CA LEU A 393 -8.00 0.24 -5.28
C LEU A 393 -6.70 -0.49 -4.95
N TRP A 394 -5.67 -0.28 -5.77
CA TRP A 394 -4.31 -0.76 -5.52
C TRP A 394 -3.29 0.20 -6.10
N ILE A 395 -2.07 0.14 -5.56
CA ILE A 395 -0.98 1.04 -5.92
C ILE A 395 0.10 0.27 -6.68
N ASP A 396 0.58 0.88 -7.76
CA ASP A 396 1.79 0.49 -8.47
C ASP A 396 2.84 1.61 -8.42
N GLN A 397 4.11 1.23 -8.57
CA GLN A 397 5.23 2.16 -8.66
C GLN A 397 5.96 1.88 -9.97
N SER A 398 6.14 2.89 -10.81
CA SER A 398 6.73 2.71 -12.13
C SER A 398 7.51 3.93 -12.62
N GLY A 399 8.54 3.66 -13.41
CA GLY A 399 9.49 4.64 -13.91
C GLY A 399 10.93 4.27 -13.56
N ASP A 400 11.85 5.17 -13.86
CA ASP A 400 13.27 4.98 -13.62
C ASP A 400 13.78 5.96 -12.55
N ILE A 401 14.72 5.52 -11.72
CA ILE A 401 15.49 6.38 -10.81
C ILE A 401 16.94 6.32 -11.24
N ASP A 402 17.50 7.47 -11.59
CA ASP A 402 18.95 7.64 -11.74
C ASP A 402 19.50 8.24 -10.44
N ILE A 403 20.31 7.46 -9.72
CA ILE A 403 21.05 7.91 -8.54
C ILE A 403 22.45 8.26 -8.98
N VAL A 404 22.87 9.50 -8.75
CA VAL A 404 24.17 10.01 -9.18
C VAL A 404 24.98 10.42 -7.97
N ASN A 405 26.20 9.89 -7.82
CA ASN A 405 27.19 10.45 -6.91
C ASN A 405 27.90 11.61 -7.61
N THR A 406 27.63 12.85 -7.17
CA THR A 406 28.20 14.05 -7.79
C THR A 406 29.70 14.20 -7.56
N THR A 407 30.25 13.51 -6.54
CA THR A 407 31.69 13.50 -6.20
C THR A 407 32.49 12.54 -7.09
N THR A 408 32.11 11.26 -7.13
CA THR A 408 32.85 10.21 -7.88
C THR A 408 32.34 9.98 -9.30
N LYS A 409 31.16 10.50 -9.64
CA LYS A 409 30.41 10.24 -10.88
C LYS A 409 29.89 8.81 -11.05
N ASP A 410 29.98 7.99 -10.00
CA ASP A 410 29.31 6.69 -9.98
C ASP A 410 27.79 6.87 -10.11
N THR A 411 27.15 5.96 -10.83
CA THR A 411 25.70 6.02 -11.08
C THR A 411 25.02 4.70 -10.72
N CYS A 412 23.74 4.78 -10.38
CA CYS A 412 22.87 3.63 -10.32
C CYS A 412 21.54 3.93 -11.00
N ARG A 413 21.24 3.20 -12.07
CA ARG A 413 19.94 3.27 -12.74
C ARG A 413 19.05 2.15 -12.25
N LEU A 414 18.00 2.50 -11.50
CA LEU A 414 16.94 1.60 -11.07
C LEU A 414 15.75 1.73 -12.02
N LYS A 415 15.16 0.59 -12.37
CA LYS A 415 13.95 0.49 -13.20
C LYS A 415 12.85 -0.19 -12.40
N PHE A 416 11.74 0.50 -12.22
CA PHE A 416 10.52 -0.02 -11.61
C PHE A 416 9.61 -0.51 -12.74
N SER A 417 9.53 -1.83 -12.91
CA SER A 417 8.71 -2.45 -13.95
C SER A 417 7.22 -2.16 -13.67
N PRO A 418 6.51 -1.46 -14.59
CA PRO A 418 5.08 -1.24 -14.44
C PRO A 418 4.33 -2.56 -14.48
N TYR A 419 3.23 -2.62 -13.74
CA TYR A 419 2.31 -3.75 -13.83
C TYR A 419 1.76 -3.89 -15.25
N SER A 420 1.79 -5.11 -15.77
CA SER A 420 1.22 -5.45 -17.07
C SER A 420 0.55 -6.82 -17.01
N TYR A 421 -0.71 -6.87 -17.46
CA TYR A 421 -1.52 -8.11 -17.47
C TYR A 421 -0.93 -9.20 -18.37
N PHE A 422 -0.18 -8.81 -19.41
CA PHE A 422 0.41 -9.73 -20.38
C PHE A 422 1.86 -10.10 -20.05
N SER A 423 2.45 -9.45 -19.04
CA SER A 423 3.81 -9.74 -18.63
C SER A 423 3.86 -11.02 -17.81
N ARG A 424 4.88 -11.85 -18.09
CA ARG A 424 5.25 -12.99 -17.24
C ARG A 424 6.24 -12.60 -16.14
N GLU A 425 6.63 -11.32 -16.07
CA GLU A 425 7.53 -10.84 -15.02
C GLU A 425 6.85 -10.85 -13.65
N ILE A 426 7.68 -10.93 -12.62
CA ILE A 426 7.25 -10.77 -11.24
C ILE A 426 6.65 -9.36 -11.08
N PRO A 427 5.43 -9.20 -10.55
CA PRO A 427 4.86 -7.88 -10.28
C PRO A 427 5.77 -7.07 -9.35
N ARG A 428 5.77 -5.74 -9.48
CA ARG A 428 6.52 -4.82 -8.60
C ARG A 428 8.04 -4.99 -8.64
N LYS A 429 8.52 -5.65 -9.70
CA LYS A 429 9.95 -5.90 -9.92
C LYS A 429 10.71 -4.58 -10.04
N VAL A 430 11.86 -4.54 -9.37
CA VAL A 430 12.84 -3.49 -9.50
C VAL A 430 14.17 -4.13 -9.89
N THR A 431 14.80 -3.59 -10.92
CA THR A 431 16.15 -3.99 -11.34
C THR A 431 17.04 -2.76 -11.42
N GLY A 432 18.32 -2.90 -11.19
CA GLY A 432 19.25 -1.81 -11.45
C GLY A 432 20.65 -2.26 -11.75
N VAL A 433 21.46 -1.32 -12.23
CA VAL A 433 22.87 -1.50 -12.52
C VAL A 433 23.62 -0.38 -11.82
N VAL A 434 24.70 -0.72 -11.11
CA VAL A 434 25.63 0.25 -10.52
C VAL A 434 26.87 0.31 -11.39
N GLU A 435 27.18 1.50 -11.87
CA GLU A 435 28.31 1.80 -12.75
C GLU A 435 29.25 2.79 -12.05
N ASP A 436 30.56 2.65 -12.30
CA ASP A 436 31.52 3.66 -11.86
C ASP A 436 31.50 4.90 -12.76
N GLY A 437 32.28 5.93 -12.39
CA GLY A 437 32.42 7.15 -13.19
C GLY A 437 32.96 6.95 -14.61
N GLU A 438 33.50 5.78 -14.96
CA GLU A 438 33.94 5.41 -16.31
C GLU A 438 32.85 4.68 -17.12
N GLY A 439 31.71 4.37 -16.50
CA GLY A 439 30.60 3.62 -17.10
C GLY A 439 30.79 2.10 -17.04
N THR A 440 31.71 1.60 -16.22
CA THR A 440 31.90 0.15 -16.03
C THR A 440 30.90 -0.36 -15.00
N ALA A 441 30.11 -1.37 -15.37
CA ALA A 441 29.13 -2.00 -14.49
C ALA A 441 29.81 -2.91 -13.44
N HIS A 442 29.54 -2.68 -12.16
CA HIS A 442 30.10 -3.43 -11.03
C HIS A 442 29.08 -4.25 -10.25
N TYR A 443 27.82 -3.80 -10.18
CA TYR A 443 26.76 -4.52 -9.48
C TYR A 443 25.46 -4.54 -10.27
N ILE A 444 24.74 -5.65 -10.13
CA ILE A 444 23.34 -5.75 -10.51
C ILE A 444 22.49 -5.74 -9.24
N LEU A 445 21.47 -4.91 -9.22
CA LEU A 445 20.45 -4.85 -8.18
C LEU A 445 19.18 -5.53 -8.70
N SER A 446 18.52 -6.32 -7.84
CA SER A 446 17.29 -7.01 -8.19
C SER A 446 16.42 -7.23 -6.96
N GLY A 447 15.11 -7.10 -7.13
CA GLY A 447 14.15 -7.28 -6.04
C GLY A 447 12.73 -6.86 -6.41
N THR A 448 11.92 -6.59 -5.39
CA THR A 448 10.61 -5.95 -5.55
C THR A 448 10.46 -4.85 -4.50
N TRP A 449 9.85 -3.72 -4.88
CA TRP A 449 9.75 -2.55 -4.00
C TRP A 449 8.84 -2.79 -2.78
N ASP A 450 8.06 -3.87 -2.78
CA ASP A 450 7.17 -4.27 -1.71
C ASP A 450 7.72 -5.38 -0.79
N ASP A 451 8.89 -5.95 -1.08
CA ASP A 451 9.43 -7.08 -0.31
C ASP A 451 10.92 -6.95 0.02
N LYS A 452 11.82 -6.91 -0.97
CA LYS A 452 13.27 -6.95 -0.73
C LYS A 452 14.10 -6.41 -1.88
N MET A 453 15.35 -6.07 -1.60
CA MET A 453 16.39 -5.76 -2.60
C MET A 453 17.68 -6.53 -2.31
N GLU A 454 18.29 -7.05 -3.38
CA GLU A 454 19.55 -7.80 -3.37
C GLU A 454 20.55 -7.17 -4.34
N SER A 455 21.85 -7.38 -4.07
CA SER A 455 22.96 -6.97 -4.95
C SER A 455 23.79 -8.18 -5.35
N ALA A 456 24.14 -8.27 -6.62
CA ALA A 456 25.03 -9.29 -7.15
C ALA A 456 26.23 -8.60 -7.81
N LYS A 457 27.44 -8.88 -7.29
CA LYS A 457 28.69 -8.32 -7.81
C LYS A 457 29.00 -8.94 -9.18
N ILE A 458 29.30 -8.11 -10.17
CA ILE A 458 29.70 -8.53 -11.51
C ILE A 458 31.16 -8.99 -11.46
N VAL A 459 31.42 -10.14 -12.06
CA VAL A 459 32.77 -10.73 -12.22
C VAL A 459 33.25 -10.55 -13.65
N GLU A 460 32.38 -10.83 -14.60
CA GLU A 460 32.66 -10.66 -16.03
C GLU A 460 31.42 -10.11 -16.73
N SER A 461 31.64 -9.24 -17.72
CA SER A 461 30.61 -8.75 -18.64
C SER A 461 30.94 -9.22 -20.03
N SER A 462 30.02 -9.96 -20.68
CA SER A 462 30.16 -10.36 -22.08
C SER A 462 29.04 -9.76 -22.92
N ARG A 463 29.37 -9.32 -24.15
CA ARG A 463 28.35 -8.94 -25.13
C ARG A 463 27.85 -10.21 -25.81
N GLY A 464 26.59 -10.58 -25.59
CA GLY A 464 26.02 -11.78 -26.20
C GLY A 464 25.93 -11.68 -27.72
N CYS A 465 26.23 -12.77 -28.44
CA CYS A 465 25.89 -12.91 -29.86
C CYS A 465 24.36 -13.03 -29.99
N GLY A 466 23.70 -12.00 -30.49
CA GLY A 466 22.25 -12.00 -30.68
C GLY A 466 21.81 -13.03 -31.73
N GLY A 467 20.80 -13.84 -31.39
CA GLY A 467 19.95 -14.53 -32.37
C GLY A 467 19.17 -13.53 -33.22
N SER A 468 18.45 -14.05 -34.21
CA SER A 468 17.87 -13.40 -35.41
C SER A 468 16.94 -12.16 -35.26
N GLU A 469 16.99 -11.41 -34.16
CA GLU A 469 16.19 -10.19 -33.92
C GLU A 469 17.00 -8.99 -33.35
N GLY A 470 18.26 -8.82 -33.75
CA GLY A 470 18.92 -7.51 -33.82
C GLY A 470 19.24 -6.74 -32.52
N LYS A 471 18.80 -7.16 -31.32
CA LYS A 471 19.15 -6.49 -30.05
C LYS A 471 20.20 -7.29 -29.27
N GLN A 472 21.42 -6.75 -29.16
CA GLN A 472 22.49 -7.35 -28.36
C GLN A 472 22.12 -7.27 -26.86
N LYS A 473 21.95 -8.43 -26.21
CA LYS A 473 21.73 -8.53 -24.76
C LYS A 473 23.09 -8.65 -24.05
N THR A 474 23.35 -7.77 -23.09
CA THR A 474 24.55 -7.86 -22.23
C THR A 474 24.37 -9.01 -21.24
N VAL A 475 25.34 -9.92 -21.15
CA VAL A 475 25.30 -11.02 -20.19
C VAL A 475 26.31 -10.73 -19.09
N TYR A 476 25.81 -10.55 -17.87
CA TYR A 476 26.63 -10.35 -16.67
C TYR A 476 26.79 -11.66 -15.91
N GLN A 477 28.04 -12.08 -15.73
CA GLN A 477 28.38 -13.17 -14.83
C GLN A 477 28.60 -12.59 -13.44
N THR A 478 27.85 -13.07 -12.45
CA THR A 478 27.79 -12.49 -11.10
C THR A 478 28.16 -13.48 -10.00
N LEU A 479 28.57 -12.95 -8.86
CA LEU A 479 28.63 -13.69 -7.59
C LEU A 479 27.22 -13.93 -7.04
N GLN A 480 27.11 -14.74 -5.98
CA GLN A 480 25.82 -14.96 -5.32
C GLN A 480 25.22 -13.63 -4.82
N PRO A 481 23.90 -13.40 -5.04
CA PRO A 481 23.23 -12.20 -4.55
C PRO A 481 23.29 -12.08 -3.02
N LYS A 482 23.54 -10.86 -2.55
CA LYS A 482 23.55 -10.48 -1.13
C LYS A 482 22.34 -9.59 -0.84
N LEU A 483 21.58 -9.94 0.19
CA LEU A 483 20.46 -9.14 0.69
C LEU A 483 20.94 -7.77 1.18
N LEU A 484 20.38 -6.71 0.61
CA LEU A 484 20.62 -5.33 1.04
C LEU A 484 19.55 -4.87 2.03
N TRP A 485 18.28 -5.10 1.66
CA TRP A 485 17.09 -4.64 2.36
C TRP A 485 15.96 -5.68 2.28
N LYS A 486 15.15 -5.77 3.35
CA LYS A 486 13.94 -6.59 3.45
C LYS A 486 12.89 -5.79 4.22
N LYS A 487 11.67 -5.78 3.71
CA LYS A 487 10.53 -5.10 4.32
C LYS A 487 10.24 -5.64 5.72
N TYR A 488 9.98 -4.73 6.67
CA TYR A 488 9.51 -5.10 8.00
C TYR A 488 8.09 -5.67 7.95
N PRO A 489 7.78 -6.70 8.75
CA PRO A 489 6.41 -7.17 8.87
C PRO A 489 5.53 -6.04 9.42
N LEU A 490 4.30 -5.95 8.91
CA LEU A 490 3.33 -5.04 9.47
C LEU A 490 2.89 -5.53 10.87
N PRO A 491 2.50 -4.62 11.78
CA PRO A 491 1.90 -4.98 13.05
C PRO A 491 0.65 -5.84 12.88
N ASP A 492 0.31 -6.62 13.91
CA ASP A 492 -0.95 -7.35 13.95
C ASP A 492 -2.14 -6.38 13.84
N ASN A 493 -3.17 -6.76 13.09
CA ASN A 493 -4.36 -5.96 12.78
C ASN A 493 -4.06 -4.62 12.06
N ALA A 494 -2.95 -4.52 11.32
CA ALA A 494 -2.60 -3.31 10.57
C ALA A 494 -3.73 -2.85 9.63
N GLU A 495 -4.54 -3.76 9.07
CA GLU A 495 -5.70 -3.43 8.24
C GLU A 495 -6.73 -2.53 8.92
N ASN A 496 -6.85 -2.59 10.25
CA ASN A 496 -7.71 -1.71 11.05
C ASN A 496 -7.01 -0.40 11.41
N MET A 497 -5.68 -0.34 11.31
CA MET A 497 -4.85 0.82 11.64
C MET A 497 -4.23 1.43 10.37
N HIS A 498 -5.02 1.56 9.31
CA HIS A 498 -4.60 2.17 8.05
C HIS A 498 -3.36 1.53 7.38
N TYR A 499 -3.06 0.28 7.68
CA TYR A 499 -1.84 -0.44 7.26
C TYR A 499 -0.55 0.30 7.63
N PHE A 500 -0.55 1.02 8.76
CA PHE A 500 0.63 1.72 9.25
C PHE A 500 1.74 0.75 9.65
N SER A 501 2.99 1.11 9.29
CA SER A 501 4.20 0.47 9.81
C SER A 501 4.37 0.79 11.30
N ALA A 502 5.36 0.13 11.93
CA ALA A 502 5.72 0.45 13.31
C ALA A 502 6.13 1.92 13.47
N LEU A 503 6.91 2.50 12.54
CA LEU A 503 7.25 3.92 12.58
C LEU A 503 6.02 4.80 12.37
N ALA A 504 5.21 4.51 11.34
CA ALA A 504 4.03 5.31 11.00
C ALA A 504 3.04 5.41 12.17
N LEU A 505 2.87 4.33 12.94
CA LEU A 505 2.09 4.34 14.16
C LEU A 505 2.60 5.38 15.16
N THR A 506 3.89 5.68 15.23
CA THR A 506 4.45 6.66 16.19
C THR A 506 4.43 8.11 15.71
N LEU A 507 4.22 8.37 14.40
CA LEU A 507 4.44 9.72 13.84
C LEU A 507 3.49 10.77 14.39
N ASN A 508 2.26 10.39 14.71
CA ASN A 508 1.25 11.28 15.27
C ASN A 508 1.03 11.10 16.78
N GLU A 509 1.91 10.37 17.46
CA GLU A 509 1.95 10.30 18.91
C GLU A 509 2.25 11.70 19.49
N PRO A 510 1.51 12.20 20.50
CA PRO A 510 1.79 13.48 21.12
C PRO A 510 3.22 13.57 21.66
N GLU A 511 3.86 14.72 21.43
CA GLU A 511 5.23 15.00 21.82
C GLU A 511 5.25 16.36 22.53
N GLU A 512 5.93 16.46 23.67
CA GLU A 512 5.98 17.69 24.45
C GLU A 512 6.94 18.70 23.83
N GLY A 513 6.62 19.99 24.00
CA GLY A 513 7.50 21.07 23.60
C GLY A 513 7.75 21.18 22.10
N VAL A 514 6.88 20.62 21.26
CA VAL A 514 6.87 20.83 19.80
C VAL A 514 6.41 22.25 19.44
N ALA A 515 6.73 22.71 18.23
CA ALA A 515 6.24 23.98 17.70
C ALA A 515 4.70 24.02 17.65
N PRO A 516 4.05 25.18 17.84
CA PRO A 516 2.60 25.32 17.71
C PRO A 516 2.08 24.99 16.30
N THR A 517 2.97 25.00 15.30
CA THR A 517 2.72 24.61 13.90
C THR A 517 2.91 23.11 13.64
N ASP A 518 3.27 22.30 14.63
CA ASP A 518 3.54 20.86 14.46
C ASP A 518 2.28 20.08 14.08
N SER A 519 2.38 19.19 13.08
CA SER A 519 1.25 18.37 12.59
C SER A 519 0.55 17.56 13.71
N ARG A 520 1.20 17.25 14.84
CA ARG A 520 0.56 16.55 15.97
C ARG A 520 -0.50 17.38 16.69
N LEU A 521 -0.40 18.71 16.59
CA LEU A 521 -1.34 19.68 17.17
C LEU A 521 -2.48 20.03 16.20
N ARG A 522 -2.43 19.53 14.97
CA ARG A 522 -3.44 19.76 13.94
C ARG A 522 -4.79 19.12 14.34
N PRO A 523 -5.87 19.90 14.54
CA PRO A 523 -7.07 19.41 15.21
C PRO A 523 -7.92 18.43 14.38
N ASP A 524 -8.10 18.67 13.07
CA ASP A 524 -8.85 17.78 12.17
C ASP A 524 -8.21 16.38 12.08
N GLN A 525 -6.88 16.34 11.94
CA GLN A 525 -6.09 15.11 11.95
C GLN A 525 -6.22 14.35 13.28
N ARG A 526 -6.15 15.06 14.42
CA ARG A 526 -6.28 14.44 15.74
C ARG A 526 -7.67 13.86 15.97
N LEU A 527 -8.71 14.61 15.64
CA LEU A 527 -10.11 14.17 15.75
C LEU A 527 -10.36 12.92 14.90
N MET A 528 -9.82 12.88 13.69
CA MET A 528 -9.90 11.70 12.83
C MET A 528 -9.21 10.49 13.48
N GLU A 529 -8.00 10.65 14.02
CA GLU A 529 -7.25 9.54 14.66
C GLU A 529 -8.03 8.91 15.83
N VAL A 530 -8.74 9.73 16.61
CA VAL A 530 -9.54 9.25 17.76
C VAL A 530 -10.96 8.79 17.37
N GLY A 531 -11.30 8.82 16.09
CA GLY A 531 -12.59 8.33 15.57
C GLY A 531 -13.74 9.34 15.61
N LEU A 532 -13.46 10.62 15.82
CA LEU A 532 -14.43 11.73 15.78
C LEU A 532 -14.49 12.34 14.37
N TRP A 533 -15.03 11.58 13.42
CA TRP A 533 -14.96 11.88 11.98
C TRP A 533 -15.79 13.09 11.55
N ASP A 534 -16.96 13.29 12.17
CA ASP A 534 -17.83 14.42 11.83
C ASP A 534 -17.22 15.73 12.30
N GLU A 535 -16.70 15.74 13.53
CA GLU A 535 -15.93 16.86 14.10
C GLU A 535 -14.65 17.12 13.29
N ALA A 536 -13.95 16.06 12.87
CA ALA A 536 -12.79 16.20 12.00
C ALA A 536 -13.12 16.87 10.67
N ASN A 537 -14.26 16.55 10.05
CA ASN A 537 -14.69 17.22 8.82
C ASN A 537 -15.02 18.70 9.05
N ILE A 538 -15.63 19.06 10.18
CA ILE A 538 -15.92 20.46 10.56
C ILE A 538 -14.62 21.24 10.75
N GLU A 539 -13.68 20.70 11.54
CA GLU A 539 -12.39 21.33 11.77
C GLU A 539 -11.57 21.46 10.49
N LYS A 540 -11.59 20.44 9.63
CA LYS A 540 -10.92 20.50 8.33
C LYS A 540 -11.44 21.64 7.48
N GLN A 541 -12.77 21.80 7.41
CA GLN A 541 -13.40 22.89 6.67
C GLN A 541 -12.99 24.26 7.25
N ARG A 542 -12.97 24.40 8.59
CA ARG A 542 -12.53 25.63 9.27
C ARG A 542 -11.08 25.99 8.90
N LEU A 543 -10.16 25.03 8.98
CA LEU A 543 -8.74 25.22 8.65
C LEU A 543 -8.53 25.61 7.18
N GLU A 544 -9.17 24.88 6.27
CA GLU A 544 -9.08 25.17 4.83
C GLU A 544 -9.66 26.54 4.48
N ASP A 545 -10.80 26.94 5.08
CA ASP A 545 -11.39 28.26 4.88
C ASP A 545 -10.51 29.37 5.44
N HIS A 546 -9.92 29.18 6.62
CA HIS A 546 -8.97 30.12 7.20
C HIS A 546 -7.77 30.34 6.26
N GLN A 547 -7.17 29.25 5.77
CA GLN A 547 -6.06 29.31 4.81
C GLN A 547 -6.46 29.98 3.49
N ARG A 548 -7.66 29.69 2.96
CA ARG A 548 -8.21 30.33 1.75
C ARG A 548 -8.39 31.85 1.94
N MET A 549 -8.87 32.28 3.10
CA MET A 549 -9.06 33.71 3.41
C MET A 549 -7.72 34.42 3.53
N GLU A 550 -6.76 33.83 4.24
CA GLU A 550 -5.43 34.40 4.45
C GLU A 550 -4.65 34.52 3.12
N ARG A 551 -4.79 33.54 2.22
CA ARG A 551 -4.28 33.63 0.85
C ARG A 551 -4.89 34.81 0.10
N LYS A 552 -6.22 34.97 0.11
CA LYS A 552 -6.90 36.09 -0.56
C LYS A 552 -6.45 37.44 0.01
N ARG A 553 -6.22 37.52 1.33
CA ARG A 553 -5.70 38.73 1.99
C ARG A 553 -4.30 39.09 1.45
N ARG A 554 -3.40 38.11 1.35
CA ARG A 554 -2.04 38.31 0.79
C ARG A 554 -2.08 38.71 -0.68
N GLU A 555 -2.92 38.06 -1.50
CA GLU A 555 -3.10 38.43 -2.91
C GLU A 555 -3.69 39.84 -3.08
N ALA A 556 -4.62 40.25 -2.22
CA ALA A 556 -5.17 41.61 -2.25
C ALA A 556 -4.12 42.67 -1.87
N GLN A 557 -3.26 42.38 -0.88
CA GLN A 557 -2.14 43.25 -0.51
C GLN A 557 -1.11 43.36 -1.64
N ALA A 558 -0.81 42.24 -2.29
CA ALA A 558 0.07 42.15 -3.46
C ALA A 558 -0.37 43.07 -4.61
N ASN A 559 -1.68 43.08 -4.89
CA ASN A 559 -2.26 43.84 -5.99
C ASN A 559 -2.35 45.34 -5.70
N GLN A 560 -2.23 45.77 -4.44
CA GLN A 560 -2.26 47.18 -4.03
C GLN A 560 -0.87 47.83 -4.02
N SER A 561 0.20 47.05 -3.88
CA SER A 561 1.58 47.54 -3.99
C SER A 561 1.91 47.94 -5.43
N THR A 562 2.21 49.23 -5.64
CA THR A 562 2.48 49.85 -6.95
C THR A 562 3.87 49.50 -7.52
N CYS A 563 4.72 48.85 -6.72
CA CYS A 563 6.01 48.33 -7.16
C CYS A 563 5.84 46.85 -7.56
N ARG A 564 6.00 46.54 -8.85
CA ARG A 564 5.94 45.16 -9.39
C ARG A 564 7.15 44.29 -8.99
N GLN A 565 8.05 44.79 -8.15
CA GLN A 565 9.19 44.05 -7.63
C GLN A 565 8.93 43.76 -6.15
N ASP A 566 8.82 42.46 -5.86
CA ASP A 566 8.77 41.84 -4.53
C ASP A 566 7.56 42.19 -3.64
N VAL A 567 6.37 41.74 -4.06
CA VAL A 567 5.40 41.32 -3.06
C VAL A 567 5.95 40.05 -2.41
N GLU A 568 6.26 40.09 -1.12
CA GLU A 568 6.75 38.93 -0.37
C GLU A 568 5.82 37.72 -0.57
N SER A 569 6.24 36.78 -1.41
CA SER A 569 5.75 35.41 -1.31
C SER A 569 6.01 34.93 0.12
N TYR A 570 5.09 34.14 0.68
CA TYR A 570 5.22 33.57 2.02
C TYR A 570 6.67 33.08 2.25
N GLN A 571 7.30 33.57 3.32
CA GLN A 571 8.65 33.17 3.71
C GLN A 571 8.54 32.07 4.76
N PRO A 572 9.06 30.86 4.49
CA PRO A 572 9.11 29.80 5.49
C PRO A 572 9.96 30.20 6.70
N VAL A 573 9.61 29.66 7.87
CA VAL A 573 10.24 30.03 9.15
C VAL A 573 11.55 29.26 9.37
N TRP A 574 11.66 28.04 8.87
CA TRP A 574 12.81 27.17 9.17
C TRP A 574 13.63 26.82 7.94
N PHE A 575 13.13 27.16 6.75
CA PHE A 575 13.79 26.95 5.48
C PHE A 575 13.94 28.24 4.70
N GLU A 576 14.99 28.33 3.90
CA GLU A 576 15.24 29.44 3.00
C GLU A 576 15.36 28.94 1.56
N LYS A 577 14.82 29.72 0.63
CA LYS A 577 14.96 29.44 -0.79
C LYS A 577 16.38 29.78 -1.23
N ARG A 578 17.11 28.81 -1.75
CA ARG A 578 18.42 28.99 -2.39
C ARG A 578 18.32 28.62 -3.87
N THR A 579 18.86 29.48 -4.72
CA THR A 579 18.96 29.22 -6.15
C THR A 579 20.42 28.88 -6.46
N ASP A 580 20.65 27.73 -7.09
CA ASP A 580 21.96 27.39 -7.60
C ASP A 580 22.28 28.29 -8.81
N GLU A 581 23.39 29.02 -8.75
CA GLU A 581 23.78 30.00 -9.79
C GLU A 581 24.15 29.33 -11.12
N ASN A 582 24.57 28.07 -11.09
CA ASN A 582 25.01 27.33 -12.27
C ASN A 582 23.86 26.62 -12.98
N THR A 583 22.91 26.05 -12.21
CA THR A 583 21.76 25.32 -12.80
C THR A 583 20.51 26.18 -12.90
N GLY A 584 20.42 27.27 -12.14
CA GLY A 584 19.19 28.08 -12.01
C GLY A 584 18.09 27.39 -11.19
N GLU A 585 18.33 26.19 -10.66
CA GLU A 585 17.34 25.46 -9.88
C GLU A 585 17.20 26.06 -8.47
N SER A 586 15.95 26.25 -8.05
CA SER A 586 15.63 26.70 -6.69
C SER A 586 15.30 25.52 -5.78
N SER A 587 15.95 25.46 -4.62
CA SER A 587 15.67 24.48 -3.55
C SER A 587 15.44 25.19 -2.22
N TYR A 588 14.76 24.53 -1.28
CA TYR A 588 14.60 25.05 0.08
C TYR A 588 15.57 24.33 1.02
N MET A 589 16.46 25.11 1.64
CA MET A 589 17.50 24.61 2.53
C MET A 589 17.15 24.95 3.98
N TYR A 590 17.41 24.01 4.89
CA TYR A 590 17.23 24.26 6.32
C TYR A 590 18.21 25.36 6.77
N ARG A 591 17.68 26.42 7.37
CA ARG A 591 18.48 27.60 7.76
C ARG A 591 19.01 27.54 9.20
N GLY A 592 18.62 26.52 9.96
CA GLY A 592 18.88 26.45 11.40
C GLY A 592 17.80 27.13 12.25
N GLY A 593 17.94 27.07 13.57
CA GLY A 593 17.10 27.79 14.52
C GLY A 593 15.92 26.99 15.09
N TYR A 594 15.43 25.94 14.41
CA TYR A 594 14.28 25.17 14.89
C TYR A 594 14.60 24.45 16.21
N TRP A 595 15.71 23.72 16.24
CA TRP A 595 16.12 22.95 17.42
C TRP A 595 16.54 23.86 18.57
N GLU A 596 17.15 25.00 18.28
CA GLU A 596 17.52 26.02 19.26
C GLU A 596 16.30 26.71 19.86
N ALA A 597 15.26 26.98 19.04
CA ALA A 597 13.97 27.48 19.48
C ALA A 597 13.26 26.46 20.38
N LYS A 598 13.29 25.18 19.99
CA LYS A 598 12.76 24.08 20.80
C LYS A 598 13.45 23.97 22.15
N GLU A 599 14.78 23.99 22.18
CA GLU A 599 15.54 23.91 23.43
C GLU A 599 15.19 25.06 24.40
N ARG A 600 14.95 26.26 23.86
CA ARG A 600 14.53 27.45 24.63
C ARG A 600 13.03 27.53 24.88
N GLN A 601 12.23 26.67 24.25
CA GLN A 601 10.77 26.75 24.20
C GLN A 601 10.26 28.14 23.74
N ASP A 602 10.96 28.75 22.78
CA ASP A 602 10.60 30.06 22.20
C ASP A 602 10.05 29.90 20.79
N TRP A 603 8.72 29.96 20.69
CA TRP A 603 7.99 29.84 19.42
C TRP A 603 7.47 31.17 18.88
N SER A 604 8.03 32.30 19.33
CA SER A 604 7.57 33.64 18.92
C SER A 604 7.65 33.91 17.41
N HIS A 605 8.44 33.14 16.67
CA HIS A 605 8.56 33.20 15.21
C HIS A 605 7.57 32.29 14.45
N CYS A 606 6.84 31.41 15.14
CA CYS A 606 5.85 30.54 14.51
C CYS A 606 4.55 31.30 14.21
N PRO A 607 3.99 31.15 13.00
CA PRO A 607 2.66 31.67 12.68
C PRO A 607 1.56 30.87 13.40
N GLU A 608 0.41 31.51 13.64
CA GLU A 608 -0.82 30.86 14.08
C GLU A 608 -1.56 30.31 12.85
N ILE A 609 -1.62 28.98 12.72
CA ILE A 609 -2.15 28.31 11.51
C ILE A 609 -3.29 27.31 11.78
N PHE A 610 -3.52 26.93 13.04
CA PHE A 610 -4.58 25.99 13.43
C PHE A 610 -5.82 26.70 13.99
#